data_AF-A0AAW7JRU4-F1
#
_entry.id   AF-A0AAW7JRU4-F1
#
_cell.length_a   1.000
_cell.length_b   1.000
_cell.length_c   1.000
_cell.angle_alpha   90.00
_cell.angle_beta   90.00
_cell.angle_gamma   90.00
#
_symmetry.space_group_name_H-M   'P 1'
#
loop_
_entity.id
_entity.type
_entity.pdbx_description
1 polymer ?
#
loop_
_entity_poly.entity_id
_entity_poly.type
_entity_poly.pdbx_seq_one_letter_code
_entity_poly.pdbx_strand_id
1 'polypeptide(L)'
;MEPREYIPVFLEHEYLKTHDGLTPAALELVHEEIARNPAQFAADDHARALVSYARTHEHLMRELDRMEDLPDDDFDRQRERLFNETRQAMHEIARTDQLCVDAQLVDILLADVPIDSCLNDLMKLEDAVRTHLCNVPGFDLEAEHYWRESELDGMDAAERTRIDPIMIGWLHTLEAIAQLSLASARYRAAADYARHVMRSQGYDNRAVGTVLLALARLEDEEHFFELSHEAGPEHAIEDSPWYLLGRTLLFYKLGRRKNARRALRDFATRCEGGAFFLLNPTYLTPYLPVRPAPRDPWDLSHQAVWEADCIIVDTPDFVTWAASVDGIEEASEQFAQRYGF
;
A
#
# COMPACT_ATOMS: atom_id res chain seq x y z
N MET A 1 3.12 -1.39 4.81
CA MET A 1 4.03 -2.28 5.59
C MET A 1 3.26 -3.56 5.93
N GLU A 2 3.80 -4.75 5.71
CA GLU A 2 3.01 -5.97 5.91
C GLU A 2 2.96 -6.40 7.39
N PRO A 3 1.90 -7.11 7.85
CA PRO A 3 1.78 -7.56 9.24
C PRO A 3 2.97 -8.36 9.75
N ARG A 4 3.58 -9.17 8.88
CA ARG A 4 4.78 -9.96 9.18
C ARG A 4 6.03 -9.12 9.45
N GLU A 5 6.03 -7.84 9.08
CA GLU A 5 7.18 -6.95 9.27
C GLU A 5 7.09 -6.23 10.61
N TYR A 6 5.92 -5.70 10.97
CA TYR A 6 5.79 -4.84 12.15
C TYR A 6 5.35 -5.55 13.43
N ILE A 7 4.57 -6.63 13.34
CA ILE A 7 4.08 -7.34 14.52
C ILE A 7 5.24 -7.98 15.30
N PRO A 8 6.22 -8.65 14.65
CA PRO A 8 7.41 -9.13 15.36
C PRO A 8 8.18 -8.01 16.06
N VAL A 9 8.33 -6.85 15.42
CA VAL A 9 9.03 -5.69 15.99
C VAL A 9 8.31 -5.17 17.23
N PHE A 10 6.99 -5.06 17.20
CA PHE A 10 6.18 -4.72 18.36
C PHE A 10 6.34 -5.75 19.50
N LEU A 11 6.23 -7.04 19.21
CA LEU A 11 6.36 -8.10 20.21
C LEU A 11 7.76 -8.13 20.85
N GLU A 12 8.80 -7.89 20.04
CA GLU A 12 10.18 -7.80 20.50
C GLU A 12 10.34 -6.60 21.44
N HIS A 13 9.82 -5.44 21.06
CA HIS A 13 9.83 -4.24 21.90
C HIS A 13 9.12 -4.46 23.25
N GLU A 14 7.93 -5.07 23.25
CA GLU A 14 7.21 -5.41 24.50
C GLU A 14 7.97 -6.42 25.37
N TYR A 15 8.60 -7.41 24.75
CA TYR A 15 9.40 -8.39 25.47
C TYR A 15 10.60 -7.74 26.17
N LEU A 16 11.30 -6.84 25.48
CA LEU A 16 12.49 -6.16 26.00
C LEU A 16 12.19 -5.22 27.17
N LYS A 17 10.99 -4.62 27.25
CA LYS A 17 10.58 -3.81 28.41
C LYS A 17 10.65 -4.55 29.75
N THR A 18 10.61 -5.88 29.73
CA THR A 18 10.59 -6.73 30.93
C THR A 18 11.84 -7.61 31.06
N HIS A 19 12.77 -7.54 30.11
CA HIS A 19 13.96 -8.40 30.03
C HIS A 19 15.23 -7.60 29.79
N ASP A 20 15.63 -6.80 30.77
CA ASP A 20 16.86 -6.00 30.73
C ASP A 20 18.12 -6.88 30.69
N GLY A 21 19.15 -6.42 29.97
CA GLY A 21 20.50 -6.99 30.03
C GLY A 21 20.74 -8.23 29.17
N LEU A 22 19.89 -8.49 28.16
CA LEU A 22 20.15 -9.53 27.17
C LEU A 22 21.44 -9.25 26.39
N THR A 23 22.24 -10.30 26.20
CA THR A 23 23.41 -10.22 25.32
C THR A 23 22.98 -10.13 23.85
N PRO A 24 23.82 -9.60 22.93
CA PRO A 24 23.48 -9.55 21.51
C PRO A 24 23.06 -10.91 20.90
N ALA A 25 23.72 -12.00 21.30
CA ALA A 25 23.35 -13.34 20.86
C ALA A 25 21.98 -13.79 21.40
N ALA A 26 21.60 -13.34 22.59
CA ALA A 26 20.27 -13.62 23.14
C ALA A 26 19.18 -12.80 22.44
N LEU A 27 19.48 -11.56 22.04
CA LEU A 27 18.58 -10.73 21.23
C LEU A 27 18.30 -11.37 19.87
N GLU A 28 19.34 -11.85 19.18
CA GLU A 28 19.19 -12.54 17.90
C GLU A 28 18.32 -13.81 18.03
N LEU A 29 18.51 -14.59 19.09
CA LEU A 29 17.67 -15.76 19.37
C LEU A 29 16.21 -15.38 19.66
N VAL A 30 15.96 -14.29 20.39
CA VAL A 30 14.61 -13.78 20.65
C VAL A 30 13.95 -13.33 19.35
N HIS A 31 14.66 -12.56 18.53
CA HIS A 31 14.19 -12.10 17.23
C HIS A 31 13.77 -13.28 16.32
N GLU A 32 14.62 -14.30 16.19
CA GLU A 32 14.30 -15.49 15.41
C GLU A 32 13.12 -16.29 15.97
N GLU A 33 13.01 -16.40 17.29
CA GLU A 33 11.92 -17.16 17.92
C GLU A 33 10.59 -16.43 17.83
N ILE A 34 10.57 -15.09 17.93
CA ILE A 34 9.38 -14.27 17.67
C ILE A 34 8.91 -14.46 16.23
N ALA A 35 9.84 -14.42 15.25
CA ALA A 35 9.49 -14.65 13.85
C ALA A 35 8.90 -16.05 13.62
N ARG A 36 9.40 -17.08 14.32
CA ARG A 36 8.92 -18.47 14.21
C ARG A 36 7.63 -18.74 14.98
N ASN A 37 7.46 -18.13 16.15
CA ASN A 37 6.36 -18.44 17.06
C ASN A 37 5.90 -17.20 17.86
N PRO A 38 5.31 -16.20 17.19
CA PRO A 38 4.96 -14.91 17.81
C PRO A 38 3.94 -15.05 18.94
N ALA A 39 3.11 -16.11 18.93
CA ALA A 39 2.11 -16.34 19.97
C ALA A 39 2.70 -16.59 21.37
N GLN A 40 3.96 -17.08 21.47
CA GLN A 40 4.61 -17.24 22.78
C GLN A 40 4.97 -15.91 23.43
N PHE A 41 5.10 -14.85 22.65
CA PHE A 41 5.49 -13.51 23.09
C PHE A 41 4.28 -12.57 23.24
N ALA A 42 3.08 -13.02 22.89
CA ALA A 42 1.84 -12.25 23.01
C ALA A 42 1.31 -12.24 24.46
N ALA A 43 1.87 -11.37 25.29
CA ALA A 43 1.61 -11.31 26.73
C ALA A 43 0.19 -10.82 27.09
N ASP A 44 -0.34 -9.85 26.35
CA ASP A 44 -1.65 -9.22 26.62
C ASP A 44 -2.68 -9.47 25.51
N ASP A 45 -3.90 -8.96 25.69
CA ASP A 45 -5.01 -9.14 24.75
C ASP A 45 -4.73 -8.45 23.41
N HIS A 46 -4.06 -7.30 23.40
CA HIS A 46 -3.71 -6.56 22.18
C HIS A 46 -2.70 -7.35 21.34
N ALA A 47 -1.62 -7.81 21.96
CA ALA A 47 -0.62 -8.65 21.30
C ALA A 47 -1.22 -9.96 20.76
N ARG A 48 -2.15 -10.58 21.51
CA ARG A 48 -2.89 -11.77 21.04
C ARG A 48 -3.79 -11.46 19.85
N ALA A 49 -4.45 -10.31 19.84
CA ALA A 49 -5.27 -9.86 18.72
C ALA A 49 -4.43 -9.63 17.47
N LEU A 50 -3.28 -8.95 17.58
CA LEU A 50 -2.34 -8.74 16.48
C LEU A 50 -1.82 -10.05 15.89
N VAL A 51 -1.39 -11.00 16.73
CA VAL A 51 -0.95 -12.32 16.25
C VAL A 51 -2.08 -13.09 15.57
N SER A 52 -3.32 -12.97 16.08
CA SER A 52 -4.49 -13.59 15.45
C SER A 52 -4.82 -12.95 14.11
N TYR A 53 -4.70 -11.62 14.00
CA TYR A 53 -4.83 -10.88 12.76
C TYR A 53 -3.78 -11.31 11.74
N ALA A 54 -2.50 -11.34 12.12
CA ALA A 54 -1.40 -11.74 11.23
C ALA A 54 -1.63 -13.13 10.60
N ARG A 55 -2.05 -14.11 11.43
CA ARG A 55 -2.35 -15.47 10.97
C ARG A 55 -3.56 -15.53 10.04
N THR A 56 -4.59 -14.76 10.35
CA THR A 56 -5.81 -14.68 9.53
C THR A 56 -5.52 -14.02 8.18
N HIS A 57 -4.73 -12.95 8.20
CA HIS A 57 -4.26 -12.25 7.01
C HIS A 57 -3.35 -13.13 6.14
N GLU A 58 -2.37 -13.81 6.73
CA GLU A 58 -1.51 -14.74 5.99
C GLU A 58 -2.32 -15.87 5.35
N HIS A 59 -3.32 -16.41 6.06
CA HIS A 59 -4.23 -17.40 5.50
C HIS A 59 -5.01 -16.84 4.30
N LEU A 60 -5.60 -15.65 4.44
CA LEU A 60 -6.31 -14.96 3.35
C LEU A 60 -5.42 -14.83 2.11
N MET A 61 -4.22 -14.27 2.26
CA MET A 61 -3.31 -14.05 1.13
C MET A 61 -2.89 -15.37 0.47
N ARG A 62 -2.56 -16.39 1.26
CA ARG A 62 -2.16 -17.70 0.74
C ARG A 62 -3.30 -18.42 0.00
N GLU A 63 -4.53 -18.31 0.48
CA GLU A 63 -5.66 -18.91 -0.24
C GLU A 63 -6.00 -18.12 -1.50
N LEU A 64 -5.87 -16.79 -1.51
CA LEU A 64 -6.00 -15.99 -2.74
C LEU A 64 -4.97 -16.38 -3.80
N ASP A 65 -3.71 -16.57 -3.42
CA ASP A 65 -2.65 -17.01 -4.35
C ASP A 65 -2.97 -18.39 -4.97
N ARG A 66 -3.59 -19.30 -4.20
CA ARG A 66 -3.98 -20.63 -4.72
C ARG A 66 -5.14 -20.58 -5.70
N MET A 67 -5.87 -19.47 -5.76
CA MET A 67 -7.02 -19.31 -6.64
C MET A 67 -6.63 -18.83 -8.04
N GLU A 68 -5.38 -18.43 -8.28
CA GLU A 68 -4.91 -17.83 -9.55
C GLU A 68 -5.20 -18.71 -10.78
N ASP A 69 -5.09 -20.04 -10.66
CA ASP A 69 -5.30 -21.00 -11.76
C ASP A 69 -6.73 -21.57 -11.82
N LEU A 70 -7.68 -21.07 -11.01
CA LEU A 70 -9.03 -21.60 -10.98
C LEU A 70 -9.88 -21.07 -12.16
N PRO A 71 -10.81 -21.88 -12.69
CA PRO A 71 -11.84 -21.37 -13.60
C PRO A 71 -12.72 -20.30 -12.92
N ASP A 72 -13.17 -19.30 -13.69
CA ASP A 72 -13.92 -18.13 -13.18
C ASP A 72 -15.06 -18.46 -12.21
N ASP A 73 -15.94 -19.41 -12.55
CA ASP A 73 -17.09 -19.80 -11.71
C ASP A 73 -16.66 -20.41 -10.36
N ASP A 74 -15.53 -21.11 -10.35
CA ASP A 74 -14.96 -21.70 -9.13
C ASP A 74 -14.17 -20.65 -8.33
N PHE A 75 -13.51 -19.72 -9.01
CA PHE A 75 -12.81 -18.58 -8.43
C PHE A 75 -13.77 -17.69 -7.64
N ASP A 76 -14.84 -17.19 -8.26
CA ASP A 76 -15.78 -16.26 -7.62
C ASP A 76 -16.44 -16.89 -6.38
N ARG A 77 -16.86 -18.15 -6.48
CA ARG A 77 -17.50 -18.88 -5.38
C ARG A 77 -16.52 -19.12 -4.22
N GLN A 78 -15.27 -19.47 -4.51
CA GLN A 78 -14.26 -19.69 -3.47
C GLN A 78 -13.82 -18.37 -2.82
N ARG A 79 -13.66 -17.31 -3.62
CA ARG A 79 -13.32 -15.97 -3.13
C ARG A 79 -14.41 -15.43 -2.21
N GLU A 80 -15.69 -15.51 -2.60
CA GLU A 80 -16.80 -15.06 -1.76
C GLU A 80 -16.84 -15.80 -0.42
N ARG A 81 -16.63 -17.12 -0.45
CA ARG A 81 -16.56 -17.93 0.78
C ARG A 81 -15.38 -17.51 1.66
N LEU A 82 -14.18 -17.38 1.08
CA LEU A 82 -12.97 -16.97 1.79
C LEU A 82 -13.17 -15.60 2.44
N PHE A 83 -13.71 -14.63 1.69
CA PHE A 83 -13.96 -13.28 2.19
C PHE A 83 -14.94 -13.29 3.36
N ASN A 84 -16.04 -14.04 3.27
CA ASN A 84 -17.00 -14.15 4.36
C ASN A 84 -16.39 -14.79 5.62
N GLU A 85 -15.62 -15.88 5.47
CA GLU A 85 -14.92 -16.55 6.57
C GLU A 85 -13.87 -15.61 7.22
N THR A 86 -13.07 -14.93 6.41
CA THR A 86 -12.07 -13.96 6.88
C THR A 86 -12.71 -12.77 7.59
N ARG A 87 -13.79 -12.19 7.04
CA ARG A 87 -14.51 -11.09 7.67
C ARG A 87 -15.06 -11.46 9.04
N GLN A 88 -15.62 -12.66 9.18
CA GLN A 88 -16.07 -13.15 10.49
C GLN A 88 -14.91 -13.19 11.49
N ALA A 89 -13.76 -13.73 11.10
CA ALA A 89 -12.58 -13.78 11.95
C ALA A 89 -12.07 -12.37 12.31
N MET A 90 -12.00 -11.46 11.34
CA MET A 90 -11.60 -10.06 11.57
C MET A 90 -12.54 -9.33 12.54
N HIS A 91 -13.84 -9.53 12.39
CA HIS A 91 -14.84 -8.95 13.29
C HIS A 91 -14.71 -9.51 14.73
N GLU A 92 -14.41 -10.80 14.89
CA GLU A 92 -14.15 -11.40 16.21
C GLU A 92 -12.87 -10.85 16.87
N ILE A 93 -11.81 -10.64 16.09
CA ILE A 93 -10.56 -10.02 16.55
C ILE A 93 -10.82 -8.57 16.97
N ALA A 94 -11.43 -7.76 16.11
CA ALA A 94 -11.74 -6.35 16.37
C ALA A 94 -12.68 -6.15 17.57
N ARG A 95 -13.59 -7.10 17.82
CA ARG A 95 -14.46 -7.08 19.00
C ARG A 95 -13.69 -7.36 20.29
N THR A 96 -12.65 -8.18 20.22
CA THR A 96 -11.77 -8.49 21.37
C THR A 96 -10.87 -7.31 21.67
N ASP A 97 -10.33 -6.69 20.63
CA ASP A 97 -9.47 -5.52 20.73
C ASP A 97 -9.73 -4.53 19.59
N GLN A 98 -10.31 -3.38 19.95
CA GLN A 98 -10.61 -2.30 19.02
C GLN A 98 -9.36 -1.53 18.56
N LEU A 99 -8.19 -1.78 19.18
CA LEU A 99 -6.93 -1.21 18.75
C LEU A 99 -6.17 -2.12 17.77
N CYS A 100 -6.72 -3.29 17.45
CA CYS A 100 -6.34 -4.05 16.26
C CYS A 100 -6.97 -3.38 15.02
N VAL A 101 -6.39 -2.23 14.64
CA VAL A 101 -6.90 -1.36 13.57
C VAL A 101 -6.96 -2.09 12.23
N ASP A 102 -5.91 -2.85 11.90
CA ASP A 102 -5.83 -3.57 10.64
C ASP A 102 -6.92 -4.65 10.49
N ALA A 103 -7.36 -5.28 11.59
CA ALA A 103 -8.49 -6.22 11.51
C ALA A 103 -9.79 -5.51 11.11
N GLN A 104 -10.05 -4.33 11.68
CA GLN A 104 -11.20 -3.51 11.28
C GLN A 104 -11.08 -3.02 9.84
N LEU A 105 -9.88 -2.59 9.44
CA LEU A 105 -9.59 -2.13 8.08
C LEU A 105 -9.86 -3.23 7.05
N VAL A 106 -9.31 -4.43 7.26
CA VAL A 106 -9.52 -5.56 6.34
C VAL A 106 -10.98 -6.01 6.34
N ASP A 107 -11.69 -5.99 7.47
CA ASP A 107 -13.14 -6.26 7.48
C ASP A 107 -13.93 -5.28 6.61
N ILE A 108 -13.60 -3.98 6.68
CA ILE A 108 -14.21 -2.94 5.84
C ILE A 108 -13.89 -3.18 4.36
N LEU A 109 -12.63 -3.46 4.02
CA LEU A 109 -12.19 -3.64 2.63
C LEU A 109 -12.76 -4.89 1.97
N LEU A 110 -13.02 -5.95 2.74
CA LEU A 110 -13.64 -7.18 2.24
C LEU A 110 -15.16 -7.09 2.14
N ALA A 111 -15.78 -6.00 2.62
CA ALA A 111 -17.22 -5.86 2.57
C ALA A 111 -17.72 -5.71 1.14
N ASP A 112 -18.71 -6.51 0.77
CA ASP A 112 -19.42 -6.39 -0.51
C ASP A 112 -20.42 -5.21 -0.44
N VAL A 113 -19.87 -4.00 -0.51
CA VAL A 113 -20.62 -2.74 -0.45
C VAL A 113 -20.10 -1.77 -1.52
N PRO A 114 -20.93 -0.81 -1.98
CA PRO A 114 -20.47 0.23 -2.89
C PRO A 114 -19.27 1.00 -2.33
N ILE A 115 -18.37 1.46 -3.20
CA ILE A 115 -17.14 2.18 -2.83
C ILE A 115 -17.43 3.38 -1.91
N ASP A 116 -18.52 4.11 -2.13
CA ASP A 116 -18.89 5.25 -1.28
C ASP A 116 -19.23 4.82 0.15
N SER A 117 -19.87 3.66 0.33
CA SER A 117 -20.12 3.08 1.66
C SER A 117 -18.82 2.64 2.32
N CYS A 118 -17.95 1.96 1.57
CA CYS A 118 -16.62 1.56 2.05
C CYS A 118 -15.80 2.77 2.50
N LEU A 119 -15.71 3.83 1.67
CA LEU A 119 -15.01 5.07 2.00
C LEU A 119 -15.58 5.74 3.26
N ASN A 120 -16.90 5.78 3.41
CA ASN A 120 -17.51 6.34 4.61
C ASN A 120 -17.12 5.56 5.89
N ASP A 121 -17.03 4.23 5.82
CA ASP A 121 -16.62 3.42 6.96
C ASP A 121 -15.11 3.52 7.24
N LEU A 122 -14.27 3.60 6.20
CA LEU A 122 -12.85 3.90 6.34
C LEU A 122 -12.60 5.27 6.99
N MET A 123 -13.36 6.30 6.61
CA MET A 123 -13.24 7.64 7.22
C MET A 123 -13.65 7.63 8.70
N LYS A 124 -14.62 6.81 9.10
CA LYS A 124 -14.97 6.63 10.53
C LYS A 124 -13.85 5.91 11.28
N LEU A 125 -13.25 4.88 10.68
CA LEU A 125 -12.10 4.20 11.26
C LEU A 125 -10.92 5.17 11.43
N GLU A 126 -10.60 5.94 10.39
CA GLU A 126 -9.55 6.97 10.43
C GLU A 126 -9.77 7.95 11.58
N ASP A 127 -10.98 8.50 11.71
CA ASP A 127 -11.31 9.45 12.77
C ASP A 127 -11.19 8.84 14.17
N ALA A 128 -11.66 7.61 14.35
CA ALA A 128 -11.57 6.89 15.62
C ALA A 128 -10.12 6.62 16.04
N VAL A 129 -9.30 6.11 15.10
CA VAL A 129 -7.88 5.79 15.37
C VAL A 129 -7.07 7.06 15.57
N ARG A 130 -7.27 8.09 14.74
CA ARG A 130 -6.64 9.41 14.94
C ARG A 130 -6.98 9.98 16.31
N THR A 131 -8.24 9.89 16.73
CA THR A 131 -8.67 10.35 18.06
C THR A 131 -7.94 9.61 19.18
N HIS A 132 -7.71 8.30 19.02
CA HIS A 132 -6.89 7.53 19.96
C HIS A 132 -5.43 8.02 19.95
N LEU A 133 -4.81 8.14 18.77
CA LEU A 133 -3.42 8.56 18.61
C LEU A 133 -3.16 9.95 19.19
N CYS A 134 -4.11 10.89 19.11
CA CYS A 134 -3.99 12.21 19.77
C CYS A 134 -3.83 12.14 21.30
N ASN A 135 -4.09 10.99 21.93
CA ASN A 135 -3.86 10.75 23.36
C ASN A 135 -2.58 9.94 23.63
N VAL A 136 -1.88 9.47 22.59
CA VAL A 136 -0.61 8.76 22.72
C VAL A 136 0.51 9.77 22.97
N PRO A 137 1.35 9.59 24.01
CA PRO A 137 2.46 10.49 24.28
C PRO A 137 3.39 10.66 23.07
N GLY A 138 3.82 11.90 22.83
CA GLY A 138 4.65 12.28 21.70
C GLY A 138 3.95 12.39 20.35
N PHE A 139 2.74 11.84 20.15
CA PHE A 139 2.04 11.95 18.87
C PHE A 139 1.50 13.36 18.65
N ASP A 140 1.75 13.92 17.48
CA ASP A 140 1.25 15.23 17.07
C ASP A 140 1.09 15.32 15.55
N LEU A 141 -0.12 15.65 15.08
CA LEU A 141 -0.44 15.79 13.66
C LEU A 141 0.37 16.88 12.96
N GLU A 142 0.86 17.87 13.70
CA GLU A 142 1.64 18.99 13.16
C GLU A 142 3.15 18.78 13.32
N ALA A 143 3.59 17.77 14.08
CA ALA A 143 5.00 17.45 14.20
C ALA A 143 5.56 16.84 12.91
N GLU A 144 6.86 17.03 12.71
CA GLU A 144 7.60 16.31 11.68
C GLU A 144 7.49 14.80 11.96
N HIS A 145 7.16 14.03 10.92
CA HIS A 145 6.97 12.58 11.02
C HIS A 145 5.95 12.12 12.09
N TYR A 146 5.05 13.00 12.52
CA TYR A 146 3.99 12.76 13.52
C TYR A 146 4.44 12.63 14.98
N TRP A 147 5.72 12.83 15.27
CA TRP A 147 6.26 12.62 16.61
C TRP A 147 7.03 13.84 17.09
N ARG A 148 6.73 14.31 18.31
CA ARG A 148 7.55 15.31 18.99
C ARG A 148 8.81 14.65 19.52
N GLU A 149 9.95 14.96 18.90
CA GLU A 149 11.25 14.37 19.25
C GLU A 149 11.58 14.44 20.76
N SER A 150 11.17 15.52 21.43
CA SER A 150 11.40 15.70 22.88
C SER A 150 10.67 14.69 23.77
N GLU A 151 9.69 13.96 23.22
CA GLU A 151 8.85 12.99 23.94
C GLU A 151 9.15 11.53 23.52
N LEU A 152 10.22 11.28 22.75
CA LEU A 152 10.54 9.94 22.19
C LEU A 152 11.52 9.11 23.03
N ASP A 153 11.90 9.55 24.23
CA ASP A 153 12.78 8.80 25.16
C ASP A 153 14.07 8.25 24.53
N GLY A 154 14.62 8.96 23.53
CA GLY A 154 15.85 8.58 22.82
C GLY A 154 15.66 7.75 21.55
N MET A 155 14.43 7.36 21.22
CA MET A 155 14.07 6.79 19.91
C MET A 155 13.97 7.90 18.85
N ASP A 156 14.20 7.55 17.59
CA ASP A 156 13.81 8.40 16.47
C ASP A 156 12.34 8.13 16.05
N ALA A 157 11.80 9.00 15.19
CA ALA A 157 10.43 8.88 14.69
C ALA A 157 10.20 7.57 13.91
N ALA A 158 11.22 7.04 13.25
CA ALA A 158 11.15 5.80 12.48
C ALA A 158 11.05 4.57 13.38
N GLU A 159 11.84 4.51 14.44
CA GLU A 159 11.77 3.50 15.49
C GLU A 159 10.42 3.55 16.20
N ARG A 160 9.98 4.74 16.63
CA ARG A 160 8.68 4.92 17.31
C ARG A 160 7.50 4.44 16.46
N THR A 161 7.52 4.73 15.16
CA THR A 161 6.48 4.28 14.21
C THR A 161 6.49 2.76 14.03
N ARG A 162 7.66 2.14 13.87
CA ARG A 162 7.79 0.69 13.64
C ARG A 162 7.30 -0.17 14.80
N ILE A 163 7.40 0.33 16.03
CA ILE A 163 6.95 -0.37 17.24
C ILE A 163 5.48 -0.10 17.57
N ASP A 164 4.74 0.68 16.78
CA ASP A 164 3.37 1.09 17.09
C ASP A 164 2.36 0.54 16.07
N PRO A 165 1.75 -0.62 16.36
CA PRO A 165 0.72 -1.21 15.51
C PRO A 165 -0.49 -0.31 15.24
N ILE A 166 -0.83 0.59 16.18
CA ILE A 166 -1.98 1.49 16.03
C ILE A 166 -1.63 2.60 15.05
N MET A 167 -0.43 3.18 15.14
CA MET A 167 0.09 4.14 14.17
C MET A 167 0.18 3.52 12.77
N ILE A 168 0.72 2.31 12.66
CA ILE A 168 0.82 1.60 11.38
C ILE A 168 -0.57 1.33 10.80
N GLY A 169 -1.52 0.87 11.61
CA GLY A 169 -2.90 0.67 11.16
C GLY A 169 -3.61 1.97 10.74
N TRP A 170 -3.31 3.09 11.37
CA TRP A 170 -3.78 4.41 10.90
C TRP A 170 -3.20 4.75 9.54
N LEU A 171 -1.88 4.57 9.34
CA LEU A 171 -1.22 4.78 8.04
C LEU A 171 -1.80 3.88 6.95
N HIS A 172 -2.08 2.61 7.25
CA HIS A 172 -2.78 1.69 6.34
C HIS A 172 -4.19 2.19 6.00
N THR A 173 -4.92 2.73 6.98
CA THR A 173 -6.26 3.28 6.78
C THR A 173 -6.20 4.51 5.85
N LEU A 174 -5.22 5.41 6.03
CA LEU A 174 -5.00 6.55 5.14
C LEU A 174 -4.65 6.11 3.72
N GLU A 175 -3.81 5.08 3.55
CA GLU A 175 -3.49 4.51 2.23
C GLU A 175 -4.72 3.96 1.53
N ALA A 176 -5.53 3.17 2.23
CA ALA A 176 -6.77 2.61 1.69
C ALA A 176 -7.73 3.72 1.26
N ILE A 177 -7.90 4.77 2.07
CA ILE A 177 -8.72 5.93 1.68
C ILE A 177 -8.15 6.62 0.44
N ALA A 178 -6.83 6.80 0.38
CA ALA A 178 -6.18 7.44 -0.76
C ALA A 178 -6.40 6.64 -2.06
N GLN A 179 -6.23 5.32 -2.01
CA GLN A 179 -6.40 4.42 -3.16
C GLN A 179 -7.86 4.35 -3.62
N LEU A 180 -8.82 4.16 -2.70
CA LEU A 180 -10.24 4.15 -3.06
C LEU A 180 -10.72 5.52 -3.55
N SER A 181 -10.13 6.62 -3.03
CA SER A 181 -10.37 7.96 -3.55
C SER A 181 -9.85 8.11 -4.98
N LEU A 182 -8.67 7.56 -5.29
CA LEU A 182 -8.11 7.55 -6.65
C LEU A 182 -9.03 6.78 -7.61
N ALA A 183 -9.43 5.56 -7.22
CA ALA A 183 -10.32 4.69 -7.99
C ALA A 183 -11.72 5.27 -8.21
N SER A 184 -12.21 6.10 -7.28
CA SER A 184 -13.52 6.75 -7.36
C SER A 184 -13.48 8.21 -7.84
N ALA A 185 -12.42 8.60 -8.54
CA ALA A 185 -12.23 9.92 -9.14
C ALA A 185 -12.20 11.12 -8.16
N ARG A 186 -11.88 10.88 -6.88
CA ARG A 186 -11.70 11.90 -5.84
C ARG A 186 -10.22 12.31 -5.73
N TYR A 187 -9.64 12.76 -6.84
CA TYR A 187 -8.19 12.92 -7.00
C TYR A 187 -7.52 13.85 -5.98
N ARG A 188 -8.18 14.94 -5.57
CA ARG A 188 -7.64 15.85 -4.53
C ARG A 188 -7.55 15.13 -3.18
N ALA A 189 -8.63 14.48 -2.76
CA ALA A 189 -8.63 13.68 -1.53
C ALA A 189 -7.59 12.56 -1.60
N ALA A 190 -7.46 11.88 -2.74
CA ALA A 190 -6.42 10.85 -2.94
C ALA A 190 -5.02 11.41 -2.70
N ALA A 191 -4.70 12.58 -3.27
CA ALA A 191 -3.42 13.24 -3.07
C ALA A 191 -3.21 13.69 -1.62
N ASP A 192 -4.24 14.25 -0.97
CA ASP A 192 -4.15 14.77 0.40
C ASP A 192 -3.91 13.64 1.41
N TYR A 193 -4.69 12.54 1.34
CA TYR A 193 -4.48 11.37 2.18
C TYR A 193 -3.13 10.70 1.94
N ALA A 194 -2.70 10.57 0.67
CA ALA A 194 -1.40 10.01 0.36
C ALA A 194 -0.25 10.88 0.89
N ARG A 195 -0.37 12.21 0.86
CA ARG A 195 0.62 13.12 1.46
C ARG A 195 0.72 12.96 2.98
N HIS A 196 -0.38 12.67 3.66
CA HIS A 196 -0.30 12.32 5.08
C HIS A 196 0.54 11.06 5.30
N VAL A 197 0.30 10.00 4.53
CA VAL A 197 1.14 8.79 4.61
C VAL A 197 2.61 9.12 4.35
N MET A 198 2.92 9.91 3.31
CA MET A 198 4.28 10.36 2.94
C MET A 198 5.05 11.06 4.07
N ARG A 199 4.36 11.67 5.03
CA ARG A 199 5.02 12.35 6.15
C ARG A 199 5.65 11.38 7.14
N SER A 200 5.20 10.14 7.22
CA SER A 200 5.72 9.17 8.19
C SER A 200 7.15 8.71 7.87
N GLN A 201 7.92 8.37 8.91
CA GLN A 201 9.19 7.66 8.81
C GLN A 201 9.06 6.26 9.44
N GLY A 202 9.93 5.33 9.04
CA GLY A 202 9.89 3.95 9.54
C GLY A 202 8.72 3.13 9.00
N TYR A 203 8.10 3.59 7.91
CA TYR A 203 6.99 2.93 7.24
C TYR A 203 7.37 2.71 5.76
N ASP A 204 7.13 1.51 5.21
CA ASP A 204 7.43 1.21 3.79
C ASP A 204 6.46 1.98 2.90
N ASN A 205 6.89 3.16 2.47
CA ASN A 205 6.03 4.19 1.92
C ASN A 205 6.08 4.21 0.39
N ARG A 206 4.96 3.87 -0.25
CA ARG A 206 4.76 4.01 -1.70
C ARG A 206 3.65 5.01 -2.06
N ALA A 207 3.17 5.80 -1.09
CA ALA A 207 2.05 6.71 -1.29
C ALA A 207 2.35 7.84 -2.29
N VAL A 208 3.63 8.15 -2.52
CA VAL A 208 4.05 9.10 -3.56
C VAL A 208 3.54 8.73 -4.94
N GLY A 209 3.40 7.44 -5.24
CA GLY A 209 2.80 6.96 -6.48
C GLY A 209 1.36 7.42 -6.67
N THR A 210 0.54 7.35 -5.61
CA THR A 210 -0.84 7.85 -5.60
C THR A 210 -0.88 9.36 -5.88
N VAL A 211 0.01 10.13 -5.26
CA VAL A 211 0.07 11.59 -5.45
C VAL A 211 0.43 11.92 -6.90
N LEU A 212 1.43 11.25 -7.47
CA LEU A 212 1.85 11.46 -8.87
C LEU A 212 0.71 11.18 -9.85
N LEU A 213 -0.02 10.07 -9.67
CA LEU A 213 -1.17 9.74 -10.52
C LEU A 213 -2.30 10.76 -10.37
N ALA A 214 -2.61 11.17 -9.14
CA ALA A 214 -3.62 12.19 -8.87
C ALA A 214 -3.26 13.55 -9.51
N LEU A 215 -2.01 14.00 -9.37
CA LEU A 215 -1.52 15.26 -9.97
C LEU A 215 -1.52 15.18 -11.51
N ALA A 216 -1.08 14.06 -12.08
CA ALA A 216 -1.14 13.84 -13.52
C ALA A 216 -2.59 13.91 -14.04
N ARG A 217 -3.54 13.34 -13.29
CA ARG A 217 -4.96 13.41 -13.65
C ARG A 217 -5.55 14.81 -13.48
N LEU A 218 -5.12 15.57 -12.47
CA LEU A 218 -5.51 16.95 -12.23
C LEU A 218 -4.83 17.95 -13.19
N GLU A 219 -3.92 17.47 -14.04
CA GLU A 219 -3.11 18.29 -14.95
C GLU A 219 -2.25 19.33 -14.21
N ASP A 220 -1.90 19.02 -12.96
CA ASP A 220 -1.12 19.89 -12.08
C ASP A 220 0.39 19.68 -12.33
N GLU A 221 0.86 20.29 -13.42
CA GLU A 221 2.24 20.12 -13.90
C GLU A 221 3.29 20.64 -12.91
N GLU A 222 3.00 21.76 -12.25
CA GLU A 222 3.93 22.41 -11.31
C GLU A 222 4.21 21.48 -10.13
N HIS A 223 3.16 21.09 -9.39
CA HIS A 223 3.34 20.24 -8.22
C HIS A 223 3.78 18.81 -8.58
N PHE A 224 3.44 18.30 -9.78
CA PHE A 224 3.93 16.99 -10.23
C PHE A 224 5.45 16.97 -10.32
N PHE A 225 6.05 18.02 -10.89
CA PHE A 225 7.50 18.10 -11.02
C PHE A 225 8.17 18.55 -9.73
N GLU A 226 7.58 19.43 -8.92
CA GLU A 226 8.14 19.76 -7.59
C GLU A 226 8.32 18.50 -6.74
N LEU A 227 7.31 17.63 -6.69
CA LEU A 227 7.34 16.38 -5.94
C LEU A 227 8.49 15.45 -6.35
N SER A 228 8.89 15.45 -7.63
CA SER A 228 10.02 14.63 -8.09
C SER A 228 11.38 15.20 -7.70
N HIS A 229 11.48 16.51 -7.43
CA HIS A 229 12.71 17.16 -7.00
C HIS A 229 12.91 17.07 -5.48
N GLU A 230 11.82 16.99 -4.69
CA GLU A 230 11.86 16.96 -3.22
C GLU A 230 12.42 15.65 -2.64
N ALA A 231 12.32 14.53 -3.36
CA ALA A 231 12.68 13.21 -2.82
C ALA A 231 14.20 12.93 -2.72
N GLY A 232 15.04 13.86 -3.16
CA GLY A 232 16.49 13.72 -3.13
C GLY A 232 17.02 12.64 -4.10
N PRO A 233 18.34 12.64 -4.38
CA PRO A 233 18.94 11.76 -5.39
C PRO A 233 19.01 10.28 -4.99
N GLU A 234 18.82 9.94 -3.72
CA GLU A 234 18.87 8.55 -3.21
C GLU A 234 17.54 7.80 -3.39
N HIS A 235 16.42 8.53 -3.51
CA HIS A 235 15.12 7.99 -3.86
C HIS A 235 14.77 8.47 -5.26
N ALA A 236 15.23 7.74 -6.27
CA ALA A 236 14.97 8.11 -7.66
C ALA A 236 13.48 7.90 -8.00
N ILE A 237 12.60 8.79 -7.53
CA ILE A 237 11.19 8.86 -7.93
C ILE A 237 11.10 8.87 -9.46
N GLU A 238 12.07 9.48 -10.13
CA GLU A 238 12.14 9.52 -11.59
C GLU A 238 12.33 8.14 -12.26
N ASP A 239 12.77 7.11 -11.52
CA ASP A 239 12.82 5.70 -11.93
C ASP A 239 11.53 4.94 -11.57
N SER A 240 10.65 5.53 -10.75
CA SER A 240 9.40 4.90 -10.31
C SER A 240 8.44 4.69 -11.48
N PRO A 241 7.79 3.51 -11.60
CA PRO A 241 6.74 3.29 -12.60
C PRO A 241 5.59 4.30 -12.50
N TRP A 242 5.20 4.71 -11.30
CA TRP A 242 4.17 5.74 -11.08
C TRP A 242 4.56 7.10 -11.66
N TYR A 243 5.82 7.50 -11.51
CA TYR A 243 6.32 8.74 -12.10
C TYR A 243 6.34 8.66 -13.62
N LEU A 244 6.89 7.58 -14.17
CA LEU A 244 7.04 7.42 -15.62
C LEU A 244 5.69 7.30 -16.33
N LEU A 245 4.75 6.57 -15.75
CA LEU A 245 3.37 6.49 -16.22
C LEU A 245 2.63 7.81 -16.02
N GLY A 246 2.70 8.41 -14.83
CA GLY A 246 2.07 9.69 -14.51
C GLY A 246 2.54 10.81 -15.43
N ARG A 247 3.84 10.90 -15.72
CA ARG A 247 4.43 11.87 -16.66
C ARG A 247 3.91 11.66 -18.08
N THR A 248 3.72 10.40 -18.48
CA THR A 248 3.14 10.05 -19.79
C THR A 248 1.70 10.52 -19.90
N LEU A 249 0.88 10.22 -18.89
CA LEU A 249 -0.52 10.65 -18.78
C LEU A 249 -0.63 12.19 -18.78
N LEU A 250 0.17 12.87 -17.95
CA LEU A 250 0.20 14.33 -17.85
C LEU A 250 0.49 14.98 -19.21
N PHE A 251 1.57 14.60 -19.89
CA PHE A 251 1.91 15.18 -21.19
C PHE A 251 0.88 14.84 -22.27
N TYR A 252 0.25 13.68 -22.19
CA TYR A 252 -0.83 13.31 -23.12
C TYR A 252 -2.03 14.24 -22.95
N LYS A 253 -2.50 14.42 -21.71
CA LYS A 253 -3.66 15.26 -21.37
C LYS A 253 -3.41 16.73 -21.70
N LEU A 254 -2.20 17.22 -21.47
CA LEU A 254 -1.76 18.57 -21.88
C LEU A 254 -1.60 18.75 -23.41
N GLY A 255 -1.91 17.73 -24.22
CA GLY A 255 -1.80 17.79 -25.69
C GLY A 255 -0.37 17.77 -26.23
N ARG A 256 0.65 17.55 -25.37
CA ARG A 256 2.07 17.58 -25.74
C ARG A 256 2.53 16.24 -26.30
N ARG A 257 1.94 15.81 -27.42
CA ARG A 257 2.10 14.46 -28.01
C ARG A 257 3.55 14.01 -28.24
N LYS A 258 4.45 14.93 -28.60
CA LYS A 258 5.88 14.61 -28.76
C LYS A 258 6.54 14.24 -27.42
N ASN A 259 6.23 14.98 -26.36
CA ASN A 259 6.75 14.74 -25.02
C ASN A 259 6.12 13.48 -24.42
N ALA A 260 4.81 13.29 -24.59
CA ALA A 260 4.10 12.09 -24.17
C ALA A 260 4.68 10.84 -24.83
N ARG A 261 4.98 10.88 -26.14
CA ARG A 261 5.61 9.75 -26.86
C ARG A 261 6.97 9.40 -26.28
N ARG A 262 7.80 10.41 -25.98
CA ARG A 262 9.11 10.18 -25.36
C ARG A 262 8.95 9.58 -23.96
N ALA A 263 8.03 10.14 -23.16
CA ALA A 263 7.75 9.63 -21.82
C ALA A 263 7.25 8.18 -21.83
N LEU A 264 6.37 7.82 -22.77
CA LEU A 264 5.87 6.45 -22.93
C LEU A 264 7.00 5.48 -23.29
N ARG A 265 7.92 5.86 -24.17
CA ARG A 265 9.09 5.04 -24.50
C ARG A 265 10.02 4.86 -23.29
N ASP A 266 10.22 5.93 -22.51
CA ASP A 266 11.01 5.85 -21.28
C ASP A 266 10.34 4.89 -20.27
N PHE A 267 9.02 4.97 -20.10
CA PHE A 267 8.23 4.05 -19.27
C PHE A 267 8.39 2.60 -19.74
N ALA A 268 8.12 2.32 -21.01
CA ALA A 268 8.23 0.97 -21.57
C ALA A 268 9.66 0.39 -21.49
N THR A 269 10.69 1.24 -21.54
CA THR A 269 12.10 0.79 -21.50
C THR A 269 12.59 0.56 -20.07
N ARG A 270 12.15 1.37 -19.11
CA ARG A 270 12.65 1.33 -17.72
C ARG A 270 11.77 0.49 -16.78
N CYS A 271 10.51 0.30 -17.13
CA CYS A 271 9.55 -0.45 -16.33
C CYS A 271 9.25 -1.79 -17.01
N GLU A 272 9.87 -2.87 -16.55
CA GLU A 272 9.63 -4.22 -17.08
C GLU A 272 8.14 -4.55 -16.99
N GLY A 273 7.54 -5.05 -18.08
CA GLY A 273 6.10 -5.31 -18.17
C GLY A 273 5.22 -4.06 -18.33
N GLY A 274 5.74 -2.84 -18.20
CA GLY A 274 4.94 -1.61 -18.24
C GLY A 274 4.12 -1.43 -19.52
N ALA A 275 4.70 -1.71 -20.69
CA ALA A 275 3.96 -1.70 -21.95
C ALA A 275 2.90 -2.81 -22.01
N PHE A 276 3.21 -4.00 -21.50
CA PHE A 276 2.28 -5.12 -21.49
C PHE A 276 1.05 -4.83 -20.64
N PHE A 277 1.22 -4.44 -19.38
CA PHE A 277 0.09 -4.16 -18.48
C PHE A 277 -0.73 -2.97 -18.94
N LEU A 278 -0.10 -1.95 -19.56
CA LEU A 278 -0.81 -0.80 -20.12
C LEU A 278 -1.74 -1.18 -21.29
N LEU A 279 -1.31 -2.13 -22.13
CA LEU A 279 -2.09 -2.59 -23.28
C LEU A 279 -3.04 -3.74 -22.93
N ASN A 280 -2.73 -4.51 -21.89
CA ASN A 280 -3.46 -5.71 -21.48
C ASN A 280 -3.79 -5.61 -19.98
N PRO A 281 -4.93 -4.97 -19.63
CA PRO A 281 -5.39 -4.90 -18.24
C PRO A 281 -5.48 -6.30 -17.65
N THR A 282 -4.65 -6.55 -16.65
CA THR A 282 -4.56 -7.84 -15.96
C THR A 282 -5.06 -7.65 -14.53
N TYR A 283 -5.90 -8.58 -14.06
CA TYR A 283 -6.41 -8.55 -12.69
C TYR A 283 -5.26 -8.51 -11.67
N LEU A 284 -5.39 -7.65 -10.67
CA LEU A 284 -4.53 -7.63 -9.50
C LEU A 284 -5.39 -7.93 -8.27
N THR A 285 -4.89 -8.81 -7.40
CA THR A 285 -5.51 -9.05 -6.09
C THR A 285 -5.67 -7.72 -5.34
N PRO A 286 -6.85 -7.44 -4.73
CA PRO A 286 -7.07 -6.23 -3.97
C PRO A 286 -6.01 -6.02 -2.90
N TYR A 287 -5.66 -4.75 -2.64
CA TYR A 287 -4.76 -4.39 -1.56
C TYR A 287 -5.46 -4.60 -0.22
N LEU A 288 -4.94 -5.54 0.58
CA LEU A 288 -5.53 -5.98 1.83
C LEU A 288 -4.44 -6.01 2.91
N PRO A 289 -4.23 -4.96 3.71
CA PRO A 289 -4.81 -3.62 3.56
C PRO A 289 -4.01 -2.68 2.64
N VAL A 290 -2.77 -3.05 2.30
CA VAL A 290 -1.83 -2.18 1.59
C VAL A 290 -1.25 -2.85 0.36
N ARG A 291 -0.51 -2.07 -0.43
CA ARG A 291 0.24 -2.58 -1.59
C ARG A 291 1.13 -3.76 -1.15
N PRO A 292 1.05 -4.92 -1.82
CA PRO A 292 1.93 -6.03 -1.53
C PRO A 292 3.38 -5.66 -1.87
N ALA A 293 4.32 -6.26 -1.16
CA ALA A 293 5.73 -6.17 -1.54
C ALA A 293 5.94 -6.78 -2.94
N PRO A 294 6.72 -6.14 -3.82
CA PRO A 294 7.04 -6.71 -5.12
C PRO A 294 7.86 -7.99 -4.94
N ARG A 295 7.42 -9.08 -5.58
CA ARG A 295 8.10 -10.37 -5.68
C ARG A 295 8.95 -10.43 -6.94
N ASP A 296 8.44 -9.86 -8.03
CA ASP A 296 9.09 -9.80 -9.33
C ASP A 296 9.41 -8.35 -9.73
N PRO A 297 10.43 -8.11 -10.58
CA PRO A 297 10.79 -6.76 -11.01
C PRO A 297 9.65 -6.00 -11.71
N TRP A 298 8.72 -6.72 -12.33
CA TRP A 298 7.58 -6.15 -13.07
C TRP A 298 6.35 -5.86 -12.18
N ASP A 299 6.32 -6.32 -10.92
CA ASP A 299 5.18 -6.10 -10.02
C ASP A 299 4.90 -4.61 -9.80
N LEU A 300 5.94 -3.79 -9.69
CA LEU A 300 5.76 -2.34 -9.52
C LEU A 300 5.13 -1.69 -10.77
N SER A 301 5.46 -2.20 -11.96
CA SER A 301 4.83 -1.75 -13.21
C SER A 301 3.36 -2.15 -13.25
N HIS A 302 3.03 -3.38 -12.84
CA HIS A 302 1.66 -3.86 -12.78
C HIS A 302 0.84 -3.04 -11.76
N GLN A 303 1.36 -2.85 -10.55
CA GLN A 303 0.73 -2.02 -9.51
C GLN A 303 0.48 -0.59 -9.97
N ALA A 304 1.47 0.06 -10.61
CA ALA A 304 1.32 1.44 -11.09
C ALA A 304 0.26 1.57 -12.19
N VAL A 305 0.19 0.62 -13.12
CA VAL A 305 -0.83 0.61 -14.18
C VAL A 305 -2.21 0.31 -13.59
N TRP A 306 -2.31 -0.66 -12.68
CA TRP A 306 -3.55 -1.03 -12.00
C TRP A 306 -4.16 0.14 -11.23
N GLU A 307 -3.35 0.85 -10.45
CA GLU A 307 -3.81 2.05 -9.72
C GLU A 307 -4.20 3.20 -10.64
N ALA A 308 -3.59 3.27 -11.81
CA ALA A 308 -3.92 4.25 -12.84
C ALA A 308 -5.12 3.84 -13.70
N ASP A 309 -5.70 2.65 -13.53
CA ASP A 309 -6.71 2.09 -14.44
C ASP A 309 -7.90 3.04 -14.63
N CYS A 310 -8.46 3.56 -13.54
CA CYS A 310 -9.57 4.53 -13.63
C CYS A 310 -9.18 5.83 -14.35
N ILE A 311 -7.91 6.25 -14.28
CA ILE A 311 -7.39 7.42 -15.01
C ILE A 311 -7.18 7.09 -16.49
N ILE A 312 -6.66 5.89 -16.79
CA ILE A 312 -6.41 5.39 -18.14
C ILE A 312 -7.74 5.25 -18.89
N VAL A 313 -8.72 4.59 -18.29
CA VAL A 313 -10.07 4.40 -18.84
C VAL A 313 -10.79 5.74 -19.05
N ASP A 314 -10.62 6.69 -18.12
CA ASP A 314 -11.18 8.04 -18.21
C ASP A 314 -10.39 8.97 -19.16
N THR A 315 -9.28 8.52 -19.76
CA THR A 315 -8.48 9.31 -20.71
C THR A 315 -8.71 8.81 -22.14
N PRO A 316 -9.54 9.50 -22.95
CA PRO A 316 -9.93 9.01 -24.28
C PRO A 316 -8.75 8.74 -25.19
N ASP A 317 -8.85 7.64 -25.92
CA ASP A 317 -7.88 7.16 -26.91
C ASP A 317 -6.47 6.91 -26.35
N PHE A 318 -6.24 6.97 -25.03
CA PHE A 318 -4.89 6.85 -24.47
C PHE A 318 -4.23 5.52 -24.80
N VAL A 319 -4.93 4.41 -24.55
CA VAL A 319 -4.41 3.05 -24.82
C VAL A 319 -4.21 2.83 -26.32
N THR A 320 -5.20 3.18 -27.15
CA THR A 320 -5.10 3.08 -28.61
C THR A 320 -3.94 3.92 -29.17
N TRP A 321 -3.75 5.12 -28.63
CA TRP A 321 -2.59 5.97 -28.97
C TRP A 321 -1.28 5.33 -28.50
N ALA A 322 -1.23 4.77 -27.29
CA ALA A 322 -0.03 4.13 -26.77
C ALA A 322 0.41 2.95 -27.64
N ALA A 323 -0.53 2.10 -28.05
CA ALA A 323 -0.28 1.01 -29.00
C ALA A 323 0.29 1.51 -30.34
N SER A 324 -0.20 2.67 -30.83
CA SER A 324 0.28 3.26 -32.09
C SER A 324 1.70 3.83 -32.03
N VAL A 325 2.33 3.92 -30.86
CA VAL A 325 3.70 4.42 -30.72
C VAL A 325 4.70 3.32 -31.07
N ASP A 326 5.59 3.58 -32.04
CA ASP A 326 6.57 2.58 -32.47
C ASP A 326 7.37 2.01 -31.28
N GLY A 327 7.40 0.69 -31.22
CA GLY A 327 8.10 -0.13 -30.23
C GLY A 327 7.26 -0.57 -29.02
N ILE A 328 6.06 -0.03 -28.82
CA ILE A 328 5.25 -0.35 -27.62
C ILE A 328 4.57 -1.72 -27.73
N GLU A 329 3.93 -2.02 -28.87
CA GLU A 329 3.35 -3.36 -29.10
C GLU A 329 4.43 -4.44 -29.07
N GLU A 330 5.58 -4.20 -29.70
CA GLU A 330 6.71 -5.13 -29.68
C GLU A 330 7.22 -5.39 -28.25
N ALA A 331 7.35 -4.34 -27.43
CA ALA A 331 7.76 -4.49 -26.03
C ALA A 331 6.74 -5.29 -25.20
N SER A 332 5.44 -5.09 -25.46
CA SER A 332 4.35 -5.86 -24.86
C SER A 332 4.42 -7.34 -25.23
N GLU A 333 4.55 -7.65 -26.53
CA GLU A 333 4.65 -9.02 -27.03
C GLU A 333 5.90 -9.76 -26.52
N GLN A 334 7.05 -9.07 -26.47
CA GLN A 334 8.29 -9.65 -25.95
C GLN A 334 8.16 -10.03 -24.47
N PHE A 335 7.48 -9.20 -23.67
CA PHE A 335 7.21 -9.51 -22.27
C PHE A 335 6.30 -10.73 -22.15
N ALA A 336 5.17 -10.75 -22.86
CA ALA A 336 4.24 -11.89 -22.85
C ALA A 336 4.95 -13.21 -23.22
N GLN A 337 5.74 -13.21 -24.29
CA GLN A 337 6.51 -14.39 -24.71
C GLN A 337 7.52 -14.87 -23.66
N ARG A 338 8.14 -13.95 -22.91
CA ARG A 338 9.16 -14.26 -21.91
C ARG A 338 8.57 -14.85 -20.64
N TYR A 339 7.40 -14.37 -20.22
CA TYR A 339 6.79 -14.72 -18.93
C TYR A 339 5.57 -15.64 -19.05
N GLY A 340 5.10 -15.93 -20.28
CA GLY A 340 4.02 -16.89 -20.53
C GLY A 340 2.62 -16.31 -20.34
N PHE A 341 2.46 -15.00 -20.56
CA PHE A 341 1.15 -14.33 -20.58
C PHE A 341 0.42 -14.47 -21.92
#